data_AF-A0A821MV42-F1
#
_entry.id   AF-A0A821MV42-F1
#
_cell.length_a   1.000
_cell.length_b   1.000
_cell.length_c   1.000
_cell.angle_alpha   90.00
_cell.angle_beta   90.00
_cell.angle_gamma   90.00
#
_symmetry.space_group_name_H-M   'P 1'
#
loop_
_entity.id
_entity.type
_entity.pdbx_description
1 polymer ?
#
loop_
_entity_poly.entity_id
_entity_poly.type
_entity_poly.pdbx_seq_one_letter_code
_entity_poly.pdbx_strand_id
1 'polypeptide(L)' 'MGDHSKALEFYDKALEIEEKALPPNHPSLATCYNNIGAAV' A
#
# COMPACT_ATOMS: atom_id res chain seq x y z
N MET A 1 16.53 6.46 11.80
CA MET A 1 15.15 5.98 11.99
C MET A 1 14.31 6.75 10.98
N GLY A 2 14.44 6.35 9.71
CA GLY A 2 14.19 7.21 8.57
C GLY A 2 12.85 6.90 7.91
N ASP A 3 12.01 7.92 7.80
CA ASP A 3 10.92 8.05 6.82
C ASP A 3 9.88 6.91 6.72
N HIS A 4 9.76 6.01 7.70
CA HIS A 4 8.66 5.03 7.78
C HIS A 4 7.27 5.68 7.62
N SER A 5 7.10 6.89 8.18
CA SER A 5 5.87 7.67 8.06
C SER A 5 5.58 8.14 6.62
N LYS A 6 6.61 8.50 5.85
CA LYS A 6 6.41 8.87 4.44
C LYS A 6 6.15 7.65 3.56
N ALA A 7 6.84 6.54 3.84
CA ALA A 7 6.61 5.28 3.13
C ALA A 7 5.15 4.84 3.29
N LEU A 8 4.62 4.90 4.52
CA LEU A 8 3.23 4.58 4.80
C LEU A 8 2.26 5.50 4.04
N GLU A 9 2.53 6.81 4.00
CA GLU A 9 1.71 7.77 3.24
C GLU A 9 1.71 7.49 1.72
N PHE A 10 2.84 7.04 1.16
CA PHE A 10 2.90 6.63 -0.25
C PHE A 10 2.16 5.32 -0.50
N TYR A 11 2.26 4.34 0.40
CA TYR A 11 1.53 3.09 0.26
C TYR A 11 0.02 3.25 0.41
N ASP A 12 -0.46 4.12 1.31
CA ASP A 12 -1.88 4.43 1.43
C ASP A 12 -2.43 5.09 0.15
N LYS A 13 -1.67 6.03 -0.45
CA LYS A 13 -2.05 6.64 -1.74
C LYS A 13 -2.09 5.61 -2.87
N ALA A 14 -1.13 4.68 -2.89
CA ALA A 14 -1.13 3.60 -3.89
C ALA A 14 -2.32 2.66 -3.69
N LEU A 15 -2.63 2.30 -2.45
CA LEU A 15 -3.76 1.44 -2.10
C LEU A 15 -5.09 2.07 -2.56
N GLU A 16 -5.32 3.36 -2.30
CA GLU A 16 -6.56 4.03 -2.72
C GLU A 16 -6.75 4.03 -4.25
N ILE A 17 -5.67 4.19 -5.01
CA ILE A 17 -5.71 4.13 -6.48
C ILE A 17 -6.01 2.70 -6.93
N GLU A 18 -5.33 1.71 -6.35
CA GLU A 18 -5.52 0.31 -6.70
C GLU A 18 -6.92 -0.21 -6.36
N GLU A 19 -7.48 0.17 -5.21
CA GLU A 19 -8.86 -0.20 -4.82
C GLU A 19 -9.91 0.38 -5.76
N LYS A 20 -9.66 1.56 -6.34
CA LYS A 20 -10.55 2.18 -7.33
C LYS A 20 -10.38 1.57 -8.73
N ALA A 21 -9.18 1.13 -9.07
CA ALA A 21 -8.84 0.66 -10.40
C ALA A 21 -9.01 -0.86 -10.59
N LEU A 22 -8.91 -1.64 -9.51
CA LEU A 22 -8.78 -3.09 -9.56
C LEU A 22 -9.88 -3.79 -8.76
N PRO A 23 -10.29 -4.99 -9.19
CA PRO A 23 -11.20 -5.79 -8.40
C PRO A 23 -10.54 -6.19 -7.06
N PRO A 24 -11.32 -6.37 -5.98
CA PRO A 24 -10.81 -6.54 -4.61
C PRO A 24 -9.94 -7.79 -4.39
N ASN A 25 -9.87 -8.70 -5.36
CA ASN A 25 -9.05 -9.91 -5.30
C ASN A 25 -7.79 -9.84 -6.20
N HIS A 26 -7.40 -8.64 -6.62
CA HIS A 26 -6.23 -8.44 -7.46
C HIS A 26 -4.93 -8.60 -6.65
N PRO A 27 -3.92 -9.34 -7.15
CA PRO A 27 -2.67 -9.61 -6.41
C PRO A 27 -1.82 -8.36 -6.09
N SER A 28 -2.06 -7.23 -6.76
CA SER A 28 -1.37 -5.96 -6.43
C SER A 28 -1.78 -5.44 -5.04
N LEU A 29 -3.06 -5.55 -4.67
CA LEU A 29 -3.56 -5.15 -3.36
C LEU A 29 -2.83 -5.93 -2.25
N ALA A 30 -2.63 -7.24 -2.43
CA ALA A 30 -1.87 -8.07 -1.49
C ALA A 30 -0.40 -7.62 -1.35
N THR A 31 0.21 -7.14 -2.43
CA THR A 31 1.57 -6.60 -2.42
C THR A 31 1.63 -5.27 -1.66
N CYS A 32 0.65 -4.38 -1.88
CA CYS A 32 0.51 -3.13 -1.14
C CYS A 32 0.36 -3.38 0.37
N TYR A 33 -0.52 -4.30 0.78
CA TYR A 33 -0.70 -4.65 2.20
C TYR A 33 0.56 -5.23 2.85
N ASN A 34 1.30 -6.10 2.14
CA ASN A 34 2.57 -6.63 2.64
C ASN A 34 3.61 -5.52 2.87
N ASN A 35 3.67 -4.55 1.96
CA ASN A 35 4.62 -3.44 2.07
C ASN A 35 4.24 -2.46 3.20
N ILE A 36 2.95 -2.19 3.40
CA ILE A 36 2.46 -1.39 4.54
C ILE A 36 2.84 -2.07 5.86
N GLY A 37 2.60 -3.38 5.97
CA GLY A 37 2.95 -4.15 7.18
C GLY A 37 4.44 -4.22 7.46
N ALA A 38 5.29 -4.17 6.43
CA ALA A 38 6.74 -4.15 6.57
C ALA A 38 7.32 -2.76 6.88
N ALA A 39 6.56 -1.70 6.59
CA ALA A 39 6.97 -0.31 6.83
C ALA A 39 6.73 0.16 8.28
N VAL A 40 5.88 -0.55 9.03
CA VAL A 40 5.54 -0.35 10.45
C VAL A 40 6.51 -1.09 11.36
#